data_AF-A0AA43TRN0-F1
#
_entry.id   AF-A0AA43TRN0-F1
#
_cell.length_a   1.000
_cell.length_b   1.000
_cell.length_c   1.000
_cell.angle_alpha   90.00
_cell.angle_beta   90.00
_cell.angle_gamma   90.00
#
_symmetry.space_group_name_H-M   'P 1'
#
loop_
_entity.id
_entity.type
_entity.pdbx_description
1 polymer ?
#
loop_
_entity_poly.entity_id
_entity_poly.type
_entity_poly.pdbx_seq_one_letter_code
_entity_poly.pdbx_strand_id
1 'polypeptide(L)'
;MRGFLHGSGIMFRERGIKAFFQGFVPTTARQAANSATRFGSYTTIKQFAQGYVAPGEKLANLYSLAHQKHDRYHHNTARQLLLEIVVLVGAAALYKLCITQAPQNFWHPTSPSTEPVTMAWFSSGSTNTALISNLARNGLINSERVKNAMLAVDRAHYSPAAAYEDSPQSIGFQATISAPHMHASAAESLLPYLPTPAARVLDIGSGSGYLTAVLANLVGEQGKVVGLDHIPGLVEMARKNMGKSEEGRAWLANGRVQFVCGDGRLGYVDPEYQPQVGQEQWDAIHVGAAAKEAHEVLIQQLRRPGRLFIPVGEGMQYIWVIDKDVDGKVTRKKDMGVRYVPLTDAPRS
;
A
#
# COMPACT_ATOMS: atom_id res chain seq x y z
N MET A 1 -6.12 -8.91 24.30
CA MET A 1 -7.56 -9.23 24.37
C MET A 1 -8.47 -8.04 24.74
N ARG A 2 -8.03 -7.05 25.54
CA ARG A 2 -8.89 -5.91 25.93
C ARG A 2 -9.25 -4.93 24.79
N GLY A 3 -8.40 -4.71 23.80
CA GLY A 3 -8.74 -3.88 22.62
C GLY A 3 -9.68 -4.57 21.61
N PHE A 4 -9.70 -5.91 21.61
CA PHE A 4 -10.48 -6.74 20.68
C PHE A 4 -11.98 -6.77 21.04
N LEU A 5 -12.28 -6.77 22.34
CA LEU A 5 -13.65 -6.70 22.86
C LEU A 5 -14.26 -5.30 22.67
N HIS A 6 -13.43 -4.24 22.64
CA HIS A 6 -13.89 -2.86 22.50
C HIS A 6 -14.29 -2.53 21.04
N GLY A 7 -13.48 -2.93 20.06
CA GLY A 7 -13.79 -2.70 18.64
C GLY A 7 -15.00 -3.48 18.13
N SER A 8 -15.21 -4.70 18.65
CA SER A 8 -16.35 -5.55 18.28
C SER A 8 -17.68 -4.97 18.78
N GLY A 9 -17.69 -4.38 19.98
CA GLY A 9 -18.88 -3.73 20.54
C GLY A 9 -19.28 -2.46 19.81
N ILE A 10 -18.32 -1.66 19.35
CA ILE A 10 -18.57 -0.43 18.57
C ILE A 10 -19.15 -0.79 17.20
N MET A 11 -18.57 -1.78 16.51
CA MET A 11 -19.02 -2.21 15.18
C MET A 11 -20.44 -2.80 15.21
N PHE A 12 -20.76 -3.58 16.25
CA PHE A 12 -22.10 -4.11 16.49
C PHE A 12 -23.13 -2.99 16.73
N ARG A 13 -22.73 -1.97 17.49
CA ARG A 13 -23.59 -0.83 17.87
C ARG A 13 -23.79 0.18 16.74
N GLU A 14 -22.83 0.33 15.83
CA GLU A 14 -22.91 1.30 14.72
C GLU A 14 -23.44 0.72 13.40
N ARG A 15 -23.24 -0.58 13.13
CA ARG A 15 -23.58 -1.19 11.82
C ARG A 15 -24.38 -2.50 11.89
N GLY A 16 -24.77 -2.92 13.10
CA GLY A 16 -25.58 -4.11 13.34
C GLY A 16 -24.88 -5.44 13.07
N ILE A 17 -25.59 -6.54 13.37
CA ILE A 17 -25.10 -7.93 13.26
C ILE A 17 -24.57 -8.26 11.87
N LYS A 18 -25.22 -7.75 10.81
CA LYS A 18 -24.90 -8.11 9.42
C LYS A 18 -23.51 -7.60 8.98
N ALA A 19 -23.12 -6.40 9.39
CA ALA A 19 -21.82 -5.82 9.07
C ALA A 19 -20.67 -6.49 9.86
N PHE A 20 -20.94 -6.92 11.09
CA PHE A 20 -20.00 -7.71 11.88
C PHE A 20 -19.64 -9.01 11.15
N PHE A 21 -20.63 -9.77 10.68
CA PHE A 21 -20.36 -11.03 9.96
C PHE A 21 -19.76 -10.85 8.56
N GLN A 22 -20.06 -9.76 7.85
CA GLN A 22 -19.49 -9.47 6.52
C GLN A 22 -18.01 -9.02 6.57
N GLY A 23 -17.60 -8.29 7.61
CA GLY A 23 -16.22 -7.79 7.73
C GLY A 23 -15.31 -8.68 8.60
N PHE A 24 -15.82 -9.13 9.74
CA PHE A 24 -15.03 -9.79 10.78
C PHE A 24 -14.73 -11.26 10.47
N VAL A 25 -15.68 -12.00 9.90
CA VAL A 25 -15.49 -13.44 9.63
C VAL A 25 -14.47 -13.69 8.51
N PRO A 26 -14.50 -13.00 7.36
CA PRO A 26 -13.51 -13.22 6.30
C PRO A 26 -12.10 -12.76 6.72
N THR A 27 -11.99 -11.66 7.46
CA THR A 27 -10.69 -11.14 7.94
C THR A 27 -10.10 -12.04 9.03
N THR A 28 -10.92 -12.54 9.95
CA THR A 28 -10.48 -13.50 10.97
C THR A 28 -10.13 -14.85 10.35
N ALA A 29 -10.90 -15.34 9.36
CA ALA A 29 -10.58 -16.56 8.62
C ALA A 29 -9.28 -16.43 7.82
N ARG A 30 -9.05 -15.28 7.17
CA ARG A 30 -7.80 -15.03 6.42
C ARG A 30 -6.59 -14.83 7.35
N GLN A 31 -6.76 -14.18 8.50
CA GLN A 31 -5.71 -14.11 9.53
C GLN A 31 -5.43 -15.46 10.18
N ALA A 32 -6.46 -16.29 10.38
CA ALA A 32 -6.32 -17.66 10.86
C ALA A 32 -5.58 -18.53 9.84
N ALA A 33 -5.90 -18.43 8.54
CA ALA A 33 -5.22 -19.15 7.46
C ALA A 33 -3.75 -18.71 7.29
N ASN A 34 -3.47 -17.40 7.36
CA ASN A 34 -2.10 -16.87 7.31
C ASN A 34 -1.29 -17.21 8.58
N SER A 35 -1.97 -17.38 9.72
CA SER A 35 -1.33 -17.85 10.95
C SER A 35 -1.10 -19.37 10.90
N ALA A 36 -2.04 -20.16 10.36
CA ALA A 36 -1.91 -21.61 10.20
C ALA A 36 -0.79 -22.00 9.22
N THR A 37 -0.55 -21.21 8.16
CA THR A 37 0.59 -21.40 7.25
C THR A 37 1.93 -21.02 7.90
N ARG A 38 1.98 -19.94 8.70
CA ARG A 38 3.19 -19.57 9.46
C ARG A 38 3.50 -20.52 10.62
N PHE A 39 2.49 -21.03 11.33
CA PHE A 39 2.68 -22.04 12.38
C PHE A 39 2.97 -23.41 11.80
N GLY A 40 2.28 -23.84 10.74
CA GLY A 40 2.53 -25.13 10.08
C GLY A 40 3.96 -25.24 9.55
N SER A 41 4.46 -24.23 8.84
CA SER A 41 5.80 -24.24 8.24
C SER A 41 6.90 -24.15 9.31
N TYR A 42 6.76 -23.25 10.28
CA TYR A 42 7.80 -23.02 11.29
C TYR A 42 7.88 -24.14 12.32
N THR A 43 6.74 -24.73 12.71
CA THR A 43 6.72 -25.85 13.67
C THR A 43 7.14 -27.15 12.99
N THR A 44 6.79 -27.35 11.71
CA THR A 44 7.25 -28.53 10.94
C THR A 44 8.74 -28.45 10.68
N ILE A 45 9.29 -27.30 10.26
CA ILE A 45 10.74 -27.13 10.04
C ILE A 45 11.50 -27.21 11.37
N LYS A 46 10.96 -26.65 12.46
CA LYS A 46 11.59 -26.70 13.79
C LYS A 46 11.53 -28.10 14.41
N GLN A 47 10.43 -28.84 14.27
CA GLN A 47 10.35 -30.25 14.71
C GLN A 47 11.21 -31.16 13.84
N PHE A 48 11.32 -30.88 12.54
CA PHE A 48 12.23 -31.58 11.64
C PHE A 48 13.70 -31.28 11.97
N ALA A 49 14.04 -30.05 12.39
CA ALA A 49 15.39 -29.69 12.81
C ALA A 49 15.74 -30.15 14.25
N GLN A 50 14.77 -30.16 15.17
CA GLN A 50 14.97 -30.55 16.58
C GLN A 50 14.83 -32.06 16.81
N GLY A 51 14.21 -32.80 15.87
CA GLY A 51 14.12 -34.25 15.92
C GLY A 51 15.43 -34.99 15.56
N TYR A 52 16.47 -34.29 15.13
CA TYR A 52 17.68 -34.90 14.56
C TYR A 52 19.01 -34.61 15.27
N VAL A 53 19.04 -33.87 16.39
CA VAL A 53 20.32 -33.64 17.11
C VAL A 53 20.08 -33.52 18.62
N ALA A 54 20.71 -34.39 19.41
CA ALA A 54 20.80 -34.22 20.86
C ALA A 54 21.80 -33.08 21.19
N PRO A 55 21.66 -32.37 22.32
CA PRO A 55 22.43 -31.15 22.58
C PRO A 55 23.95 -31.42 22.62
N GLY A 56 24.69 -31.00 21.59
CA GLY A 56 26.16 -30.97 21.58
C GLY A 56 26.88 -31.61 20.38
N GLU A 57 26.23 -32.34 19.47
CA GLU A 57 26.93 -33.00 18.35
C GLU A 57 26.86 -32.24 17.01
N LYS A 58 27.94 -32.31 16.21
CA LYS A 58 28.03 -31.75 14.86
C LYS A 58 27.43 -32.70 13.81
N LEU A 59 26.72 -32.12 12.85
CA LEU A 59 26.02 -32.77 11.73
C LEU A 59 26.97 -33.49 10.75
N ALA A 60 27.27 -34.76 11.02
CA ALA A 60 27.81 -35.66 10.01
C ALA A 60 27.33 -37.09 10.30
N ASN A 61 26.43 -37.59 9.43
CA ASN A 61 26.14 -39.01 9.11
C ASN A 61 24.63 -39.26 8.96
N LEU A 62 24.07 -38.78 7.85
CA LEU A 62 22.67 -39.01 7.44
C LEU A 62 22.43 -40.40 6.81
N TYR A 63 23.42 -41.29 6.74
CA TYR A 63 23.29 -42.57 6.01
C TYR A 63 22.90 -43.78 6.86
N SER A 64 22.87 -43.71 8.20
CA SER A 64 22.60 -44.89 9.04
C SER A 64 21.25 -44.90 9.77
N LEU A 65 20.45 -43.83 9.73
CA LEU A 65 19.21 -43.74 10.50
C LEU A 65 17.95 -44.20 9.76
N ALA A 66 18.04 -44.51 8.47
CA ALA A 66 16.87 -44.86 7.65
C ALA A 66 16.33 -46.29 7.88
N HIS A 67 16.90 -47.08 8.81
CA HIS A 67 16.54 -48.50 8.94
C HIS A 67 15.88 -48.95 10.25
N GLN A 68 15.41 -48.06 11.13
CA GLN A 68 14.73 -48.55 12.32
C GLN A 68 13.55 -47.69 12.84
N LYS A 69 12.37 -48.32 12.74
CA LYS A 69 11.17 -48.20 13.59
C LYS A 69 10.10 -47.14 13.25
N HIS A 70 9.13 -47.66 12.51
CA HIS A 70 7.68 -47.44 12.59
C HIS A 70 7.13 -47.45 14.04
N ASP A 71 6.01 -46.75 14.25
CA ASP A 71 5.10 -46.73 15.42
C ASP A 71 5.37 -45.73 16.56
N ARG A 72 4.83 -44.50 16.40
CA ARG A 72 4.12 -43.72 17.45
C ARG A 72 3.57 -42.39 16.89
N TYR A 73 2.35 -42.38 16.35
CA TYR A 73 1.67 -41.15 15.91
C TYR A 73 0.14 -41.22 16.03
N HIS A 74 -0.39 -41.48 17.22
CA HIS A 74 -1.82 -41.27 17.51
C HIS A 74 -1.94 -40.84 18.96
N HIS A 75 -2.33 -39.58 19.22
CA HIS A 75 -3.09 -39.13 20.41
C HIS A 75 -3.28 -37.60 20.48
N ASN A 76 -2.53 -36.78 19.73
CA ASN A 76 -2.67 -35.31 19.77
C ASN A 76 -3.60 -34.70 18.69
N THR A 77 -3.89 -35.42 17.59
CA THR A 77 -4.71 -34.89 16.48
C THR A 77 -6.21 -34.90 16.78
N ALA A 78 -6.69 -35.84 17.60
CA ALA A 78 -8.12 -36.02 17.88
C ALA A 78 -8.71 -34.91 18.76
N ARG A 79 -7.94 -34.37 19.73
CA ARG A 79 -8.38 -33.26 20.58
C ARG A 79 -8.49 -31.94 19.82
N GLN A 80 -7.66 -31.74 18.80
CA GLN A 80 -7.62 -30.53 18.00
C GLN A 80 -8.79 -30.48 16.99
N LEU A 81 -9.09 -31.63 16.35
CA LEU A 81 -10.29 -31.79 15.52
C LEU A 81 -11.59 -31.65 16.32
N LEU A 82 -11.65 -32.15 17.56
CA LEU A 82 -12.84 -32.01 18.40
C LEU A 82 -13.13 -30.54 18.75
N LEU A 83 -12.08 -29.74 18.98
CA LEU A 83 -12.22 -28.32 19.29
C LEU A 83 -12.73 -27.52 18.08
N GLU A 84 -12.24 -27.83 16.88
CA GLU A 84 -12.68 -27.16 15.64
C GLU A 84 -14.14 -27.49 15.30
N ILE A 85 -14.57 -28.74 15.50
CA ILE A 85 -15.97 -29.16 15.29
C ILE A 85 -16.90 -28.47 16.29
N VAL A 86 -16.52 -28.33 17.55
CA VAL A 86 -17.35 -27.64 18.57
C VAL A 86 -17.52 -26.15 18.24
N VAL A 87 -16.47 -25.49 17.74
CA VAL A 87 -16.54 -24.08 17.32
C VAL A 87 -17.45 -23.89 16.10
N LEU A 88 -17.38 -24.79 15.12
CA LEU A 88 -18.21 -24.73 13.91
C LEU A 88 -19.69 -25.03 14.21
N VAL A 89 -19.99 -26.01 15.06
CA VAL A 89 -21.36 -26.34 15.46
C VAL A 89 -21.97 -25.22 16.31
N GLY A 90 -21.18 -24.58 17.19
CA GLY A 90 -21.62 -23.42 17.97
C GLY A 90 -21.96 -22.20 17.09
N ALA A 91 -21.15 -21.92 16.07
CA ALA A 91 -21.40 -20.83 15.12
C ALA A 91 -22.67 -21.06 14.28
N ALA A 92 -22.91 -22.32 13.85
CA ALA A 92 -24.12 -22.69 13.10
C ALA A 92 -25.39 -22.60 13.95
N ALA A 93 -25.33 -22.97 15.24
CA ALA A 93 -26.45 -22.86 16.17
C ALA A 93 -26.82 -21.39 16.47
N LEU A 94 -25.84 -20.51 16.64
CA LEU A 94 -26.04 -19.06 16.81
C LEU A 94 -26.65 -18.41 15.56
N TYR A 95 -26.22 -18.83 14.37
CA TYR A 95 -26.80 -18.38 13.11
C TYR A 95 -28.29 -18.78 12.99
N LYS A 96 -28.64 -20.00 13.41
CA LYS A 96 -30.02 -20.51 13.37
C LYS A 96 -30.94 -19.86 14.42
N LEU A 97 -30.41 -19.48 15.59
CA LEU A 97 -31.14 -18.68 16.59
C LEU A 97 -31.42 -17.25 16.11
N CYS A 98 -30.48 -16.61 15.39
CA CYS A 98 -30.68 -15.26 14.86
C CYS A 98 -31.76 -15.17 13.77
N ILE A 99 -31.96 -16.24 12.99
CA ILE A 99 -32.94 -16.25 11.89
C ILE A 99 -34.37 -16.54 12.39
N THR A 100 -34.50 -17.18 13.55
CA THR A 100 -35.79 -17.66 14.07
C THR A 100 -36.49 -16.68 15.03
N GLN A 101 -35.84 -15.59 15.46
CA GLN A 101 -36.39 -14.61 16.40
C GLN A 101 -36.68 -13.21 15.82
N ALA A 102 -36.63 -13.02 14.49
CA ALA A 102 -36.94 -11.72 13.90
C ALA A 102 -38.47 -11.55 13.69
N PRO A 103 -39.13 -10.53 14.28
CA PRO A 103 -40.56 -10.29 14.09
C PRO A 103 -40.88 -9.86 12.65
N GLN A 104 -41.99 -10.38 12.10
CA GLN A 104 -42.36 -10.26 10.67
C GLN A 104 -42.94 -8.91 10.23
N ASN A 105 -43.11 -7.93 11.12
CA ASN A 105 -43.81 -6.69 10.78
C ASN A 105 -42.92 -5.46 11.00
N PHE A 106 -42.04 -5.13 10.05
CA PHE A 106 -41.48 -3.78 9.92
C PHE A 106 -40.87 -3.59 8.51
N TRP A 107 -41.72 -3.68 7.48
CA TRP A 107 -41.34 -3.39 6.10
C TRP A 107 -42.02 -2.10 5.63
N HIS A 108 -41.35 -0.97 5.86
CA HIS A 108 -41.41 0.16 4.92
C HIS A 108 -39.98 0.41 4.44
N PRO A 109 -39.68 0.25 3.14
CA PRO A 109 -38.34 0.51 2.64
C PRO A 109 -38.16 2.02 2.55
N THR A 110 -37.49 2.63 3.52
CA THR A 110 -36.65 3.79 3.18
C THR A 110 -35.50 3.24 2.34
N SER A 111 -35.45 3.68 1.09
CA SER A 111 -34.44 3.38 0.08
C SER A 111 -33.03 3.20 0.69
N PRO A 112 -32.36 2.05 0.48
CA PRO A 112 -30.94 1.97 0.80
C PRO A 112 -30.20 2.90 -0.16
N SER A 113 -29.38 3.79 0.39
CA SER A 113 -28.36 4.50 -0.38
C SER A 113 -27.52 3.46 -1.11
N THR A 114 -27.62 3.45 -2.44
CA THR A 114 -26.80 2.64 -3.34
C THR A 114 -25.39 3.21 -3.44
N GLU A 115 -24.69 3.31 -2.32
CA GLU A 115 -23.23 3.50 -2.36
C GLU A 115 -22.62 2.11 -2.59
N PRO A 116 -22.05 1.83 -3.77
CA PRO A 116 -21.42 0.54 -4.02
C PRO A 116 -20.29 0.32 -3.03
N VAL A 117 -20.20 -0.89 -2.48
CA VAL A 117 -19.07 -1.29 -1.65
C VAL A 117 -17.83 -1.30 -2.54
N THR A 118 -17.04 -0.22 -2.53
CA THR A 118 -15.81 -0.09 -3.31
C THR A 118 -14.75 -1.04 -2.76
N MET A 119 -14.46 -2.11 -3.50
CA MET A 119 -13.45 -3.09 -3.10
C MET A 119 -12.29 -3.07 -4.09
N ALA A 120 -11.20 -2.39 -3.72
CA ALA A 120 -9.98 -2.25 -4.54
C ALA A 120 -9.46 -3.58 -5.12
N TRP A 121 -9.58 -4.68 -4.38
CA TRP A 121 -9.16 -6.03 -4.75
C TRP A 121 -9.78 -6.59 -6.04
N PHE A 122 -10.88 -6.03 -6.56
CA PHE A 122 -11.48 -6.43 -7.84
C PHE A 122 -11.00 -5.59 -9.04
N SER A 123 -10.01 -4.73 -8.84
CA SER A 123 -9.57 -3.80 -9.89
C SER A 123 -8.44 -4.33 -10.77
N SER A 124 -7.87 -5.51 -10.49
CA SER A 124 -6.84 -6.13 -11.31
C SER A 124 -7.27 -6.32 -12.77
N GLY A 125 -6.31 -6.37 -13.69
CA GLY A 125 -6.56 -6.60 -15.13
C GLY A 125 -5.50 -7.49 -15.78
N SER A 126 -5.74 -7.91 -17.02
CA SER A 126 -4.75 -8.63 -17.83
C SER A 126 -3.79 -7.71 -18.59
N THR A 127 -4.11 -6.42 -18.67
CA THR A 127 -3.33 -5.36 -19.34
C THR A 127 -3.39 -4.07 -18.51
N ASN A 128 -2.50 -3.10 -18.80
CA ASN A 128 -2.55 -1.78 -18.16
C ASN A 128 -3.93 -1.13 -18.37
N THR A 129 -4.44 -1.15 -19.61
CA THR A 129 -5.77 -0.60 -19.94
C THR A 129 -6.90 -1.26 -19.14
N ALA A 130 -6.87 -2.58 -18.99
CA ALA A 130 -7.88 -3.29 -18.21
C ALA A 130 -7.82 -2.91 -16.72
N LEU A 131 -6.62 -2.88 -16.13
CA LEU A 131 -6.39 -2.45 -14.75
C LEU A 131 -6.93 -1.03 -14.53
N ILE A 132 -6.52 -0.07 -15.35
CA ILE A 132 -6.91 1.34 -15.17
C ILE A 132 -8.41 1.55 -15.40
N SER A 133 -9.01 0.89 -16.40
CA SER A 133 -10.46 0.92 -16.62
C SER A 133 -11.24 0.32 -15.45
N ASN A 134 -10.72 -0.75 -14.82
CA ASN A 134 -11.37 -1.36 -13.67
C ASN A 134 -11.28 -0.44 -12.43
N LEU A 135 -10.13 0.20 -12.18
CA LEU A 135 -9.99 1.21 -11.11
C LEU A 135 -11.00 2.36 -11.28
N ALA A 136 -11.13 2.89 -12.50
CA ALA A 136 -12.09 3.95 -12.80
C ALA A 136 -13.54 3.48 -12.64
N ARG A 137 -13.89 2.29 -13.15
CA ARG A 137 -15.24 1.71 -12.97
C ARG A 137 -15.60 1.55 -11.50
N ASN A 138 -14.62 1.25 -10.65
CA ASN A 138 -14.80 1.08 -9.21
C ASN A 138 -14.75 2.41 -8.43
N GLY A 139 -14.63 3.57 -9.08
CA GLY A 139 -14.59 4.88 -8.42
C GLY A 139 -13.28 5.19 -7.70
N LEU A 140 -12.19 4.48 -8.04
CA LEU A 140 -10.85 4.72 -7.48
C LEU A 140 -10.04 5.72 -8.30
N ILE A 141 -10.49 6.00 -9.53
CA ILE A 141 -10.04 7.10 -10.37
C ILE A 141 -11.29 7.86 -10.79
N ASN A 142 -11.33 9.16 -10.53
CA ASN A 142 -12.48 10.03 -10.75
C ASN A 142 -12.21 11.08 -11.82
N SER A 143 -10.95 11.52 -11.94
CA SER A 143 -10.50 12.50 -12.92
C SER A 143 -10.05 11.83 -14.20
N GLU A 144 -10.58 12.30 -15.34
CA GLU A 144 -10.16 11.77 -16.63
C GLU A 144 -8.71 12.15 -16.97
N ARG A 145 -8.19 13.24 -16.38
CA ARG A 145 -6.75 13.57 -16.47
C ARG A 145 -5.89 12.52 -15.78
N VAL A 146 -6.28 12.05 -14.59
CA VAL A 146 -5.55 11.00 -13.86
C VAL A 146 -5.66 9.66 -14.58
N LYS A 147 -6.86 9.30 -15.06
CA LYS A 147 -7.05 8.09 -15.86
C LYS A 147 -6.15 8.08 -17.09
N ASN A 148 -6.13 9.16 -17.87
CA ASN A 148 -5.29 9.26 -19.07
C ASN A 148 -3.80 9.21 -18.74
N ALA A 149 -3.36 9.87 -17.67
CA ALA A 149 -1.97 9.81 -17.22
C ALA A 149 -1.54 8.39 -16.81
N MET A 150 -2.39 7.65 -16.10
CA MET A 150 -2.10 6.26 -15.72
C MET A 150 -2.19 5.29 -16.91
N LEU A 151 -3.07 5.55 -17.89
CA LEU A 151 -3.13 4.79 -19.14
C LEU A 151 -1.85 4.95 -19.98
N ALA A 152 -1.28 6.15 -20.00
CA ALA A 152 -0.04 6.47 -20.73
C ALA A 152 1.22 5.83 -20.13
N VAL A 153 1.14 5.30 -18.91
CA VAL A 153 2.28 4.69 -18.21
C VAL A 153 2.01 3.20 -18.01
N ASP A 154 2.60 2.36 -18.86
CA ASP A 154 2.49 0.91 -18.69
C ASP A 154 3.24 0.46 -17.43
N ARG A 155 2.48 0.01 -16.43
CA ARG A 155 3.00 -0.48 -15.16
C ARG A 155 3.98 -1.65 -15.30
N ALA A 156 3.92 -2.43 -16.39
CA ALA A 156 4.87 -3.51 -16.66
C ALA A 156 6.31 -3.01 -16.87
N HIS A 157 6.52 -1.75 -17.23
CA HIS A 157 7.86 -1.16 -17.26
C HIS A 157 8.46 -1.01 -15.86
N TYR A 158 7.64 -0.97 -14.81
CA TYR A 158 8.04 -0.57 -13.45
C TYR A 158 7.86 -1.67 -12.40
N SER A 159 7.11 -2.72 -12.71
CA SER A 159 6.86 -3.85 -11.82
C SER A 159 7.49 -5.13 -12.37
N PRO A 160 8.34 -5.86 -11.61
CA PRO A 160 9.00 -7.07 -12.11
C PRO A 160 8.07 -8.27 -12.24
N ALA A 161 6.95 -8.28 -11.50
CA ALA A 161 5.95 -9.35 -11.53
C ALA A 161 4.55 -8.76 -11.32
N ALA A 162 3.53 -9.53 -11.72
CA ALA A 162 2.11 -9.25 -11.47
C ALA A 162 1.74 -7.76 -11.68
N ALA A 163 2.23 -7.17 -12.78
CA ALA A 163 2.22 -5.72 -12.99
C ALA A 163 0.81 -5.12 -12.98
N TYR A 164 -0.20 -5.91 -13.36
CA TYR A 164 -1.58 -5.48 -13.51
C TYR A 164 -2.50 -5.95 -12.40
N GLU A 165 -1.94 -6.49 -11.31
CA GLU A 165 -2.68 -6.75 -10.09
C GLU A 165 -2.81 -5.47 -9.26
N ASP A 166 -4.00 -5.22 -8.69
CA ASP A 166 -4.21 -4.11 -7.77
C ASP A 166 -3.65 -4.42 -6.36
N SER A 167 -2.34 -4.64 -6.30
CA SER A 167 -1.61 -5.02 -5.08
C SER A 167 -0.16 -4.53 -5.15
N PRO A 168 0.51 -4.33 -4.01
CA PRO A 168 1.94 -3.98 -3.99
C PRO A 168 2.80 -5.14 -4.51
N GLN A 169 3.86 -4.82 -5.24
CA GLN A 169 4.81 -5.81 -5.77
C GLN A 169 6.22 -5.50 -5.26
N SER A 170 6.99 -6.54 -4.90
CA SER A 170 8.39 -6.37 -4.48
C SER A 170 9.24 -5.88 -5.64
N ILE A 171 10.12 -4.90 -5.39
CA ILE A 171 11.07 -4.36 -6.38
C ILE A 171 12.53 -4.54 -5.94
N GLY A 172 12.78 -5.42 -4.95
CA GLY A 172 14.08 -5.53 -4.31
C GLY A 172 14.32 -4.42 -3.28
N PHE A 173 15.52 -4.37 -2.69
CA PHE A 173 15.94 -3.34 -1.72
C PHE A 173 15.00 -3.18 -0.50
N GLN A 174 14.25 -4.22 -0.15
CA GLN A 174 13.17 -4.18 0.87
C GLN A 174 12.07 -3.14 0.57
N ALA A 175 11.94 -2.76 -0.70
CA ALA A 175 10.93 -1.84 -1.19
C ALA A 175 9.88 -2.56 -2.04
N THR A 176 8.74 -1.91 -2.18
CA THR A 176 7.64 -2.35 -3.04
C THR A 176 7.17 -1.21 -3.93
N ILE A 177 6.81 -1.50 -5.18
CA ILE A 177 5.95 -0.60 -5.94
C ILE A 177 4.54 -0.66 -5.33
N SER A 178 3.99 0.49 -4.94
CA SER A 178 2.66 0.58 -4.30
C SER A 178 1.55 0.05 -5.21
N ALA A 179 0.44 -0.38 -4.60
CA ALA A 179 -0.72 -0.82 -5.35
C ALA A 179 -1.24 0.29 -6.30
N PRO A 180 -1.72 -0.05 -7.50
CA PRO A 180 -2.32 0.89 -8.45
C PRO A 180 -3.32 1.88 -7.84
N HIS A 181 -4.24 1.45 -6.98
CA HIS A 181 -5.19 2.37 -6.33
C HIS A 181 -4.53 3.42 -5.43
N MET A 182 -3.37 3.12 -4.83
CA MET A 182 -2.63 4.10 -4.02
C MET A 182 -1.99 5.17 -4.89
N HIS A 183 -1.47 4.80 -6.07
CA HIS A 183 -0.98 5.78 -7.05
C HIS A 183 -2.11 6.65 -7.61
N ALA A 184 -3.27 6.05 -7.90
CA ALA A 184 -4.47 6.79 -8.28
C ALA A 184 -4.87 7.80 -7.21
N SER A 185 -4.96 7.37 -5.94
CA SER A 185 -5.29 8.25 -4.82
C SER A 185 -4.31 9.41 -4.66
N ALA A 186 -3.00 9.17 -4.76
CA ALA A 186 -2.01 10.23 -4.71
C ALA A 186 -2.15 11.21 -5.88
N ALA A 187 -2.29 10.69 -7.11
CA ALA A 187 -2.45 11.52 -8.31
C ALA A 187 -3.72 12.38 -8.26
N GLU A 188 -4.86 11.82 -7.84
CA GLU A 188 -6.12 12.54 -7.63
C GLU A 188 -5.98 13.63 -6.56
N SER A 189 -5.31 13.31 -5.45
CA SER A 189 -5.09 14.27 -4.37
C SER A 189 -4.26 15.45 -4.82
N LEU A 190 -3.22 15.23 -5.63
CA LEU A 190 -2.29 16.27 -6.06
C LEU A 190 -2.81 17.08 -7.25
N LEU A 191 -3.66 16.50 -8.11
CA LEU A 191 -4.14 17.12 -9.36
C LEU A 191 -4.60 18.58 -9.23
N PRO A 192 -5.37 19.01 -8.20
CA PRO A 192 -5.81 20.40 -8.07
C PRO A 192 -4.68 21.42 -7.92
N TYR A 193 -3.47 20.96 -7.55
CA TYR A 193 -2.27 21.77 -7.33
C TYR A 193 -1.23 21.58 -8.44
N LEU A 194 -1.60 20.97 -9.58
CA LEU A 194 -0.73 20.79 -10.74
C LEU A 194 -1.15 21.73 -11.87
N PRO A 195 -0.79 23.04 -11.81
CA PRO A 195 -1.10 23.98 -12.87
C PRO A 195 -0.39 23.61 -14.16
N THR A 196 -1.15 23.46 -15.25
CA THR A 196 -0.58 23.30 -16.59
C THR A 196 -0.28 24.68 -17.20
N PRO A 197 0.79 24.82 -18.00
CA PRO A 197 1.62 23.75 -18.56
C PRO A 197 2.91 23.43 -17.79
N ALA A 198 3.16 24.02 -16.61
CA ALA A 198 4.50 24.10 -16.01
C ALA A 198 4.56 23.78 -14.50
N ALA A 199 3.77 22.81 -14.02
CA ALA A 199 3.83 22.39 -12.62
C ALA A 199 5.16 21.70 -12.27
N ARG A 200 5.59 21.85 -11.02
CA ARG A 200 6.79 21.24 -10.47
C ARG A 200 6.43 20.32 -9.32
N VAL A 201 6.88 19.06 -9.40
CA VAL A 201 6.55 18.04 -8.41
C VAL A 201 7.79 17.33 -7.89
N LEU A 202 7.85 17.13 -6.58
CA LEU A 202 8.84 16.28 -5.93
C LEU A 202 8.17 14.97 -5.47
N ASP A 203 8.71 13.85 -5.93
CA ASP A 203 8.26 12.50 -5.57
C ASP A 203 9.32 11.83 -4.69
N ILE A 204 9.10 11.87 -3.37
CA ILE A 204 10.02 11.35 -2.35
C ILE A 204 9.76 9.86 -2.13
N GLY A 205 10.81 9.05 -2.12
CA GLY A 205 10.68 7.59 -2.13
C GLY A 205 10.17 7.09 -3.49
N SER A 206 10.73 7.64 -4.57
CA SER A 206 10.31 7.38 -5.95
C SER A 206 10.35 5.89 -6.34
N GLY A 207 11.17 5.06 -5.66
CA GLY A 207 11.16 3.61 -5.77
C GLY A 207 11.36 3.13 -7.20
N SER A 208 10.33 2.51 -7.79
CA SER A 208 10.41 2.02 -9.17
C SER A 208 10.37 3.12 -10.24
N GLY A 209 9.96 4.34 -9.87
CA GLY A 209 9.75 5.48 -10.77
C GLY A 209 8.35 5.57 -11.40
N TYR A 210 7.42 4.66 -11.03
CA TYR A 210 6.09 4.61 -11.65
C TYR A 210 5.27 5.87 -11.40
N LEU A 211 5.13 6.31 -10.15
CA LEU A 211 4.34 7.51 -9.85
C LEU A 211 5.01 8.75 -10.41
N THR A 212 6.35 8.82 -10.41
CA THR A 212 7.10 9.88 -11.08
C THR A 212 6.71 10.01 -12.56
N ALA A 213 6.57 8.88 -13.27
CA ALA A 213 6.12 8.87 -14.67
C ALA A 213 4.65 9.29 -14.84
N VAL A 214 3.76 8.86 -13.93
CA VAL A 214 2.35 9.29 -13.93
C VAL A 214 2.25 10.79 -13.70
N LEU A 215 2.99 11.34 -12.73
CA LEU A 215 3.05 12.77 -12.45
C LEU A 215 3.65 13.55 -13.62
N ALA A 216 4.65 12.99 -14.32
CA ALA A 216 5.22 13.63 -15.51
C ALA A 216 4.17 13.87 -16.59
N ASN A 217 3.22 12.96 -16.77
CA ASN A 217 2.08 13.15 -17.69
C ASN A 217 1.08 14.22 -17.20
N LEU A 218 1.03 14.52 -15.90
CA LEU A 218 0.06 15.47 -15.32
C LEU A 218 0.56 16.92 -15.29
N VAL A 219 1.87 17.14 -15.16
CA VAL A 219 2.46 18.48 -14.94
C VAL A 219 2.52 19.38 -16.17
N GLY A 220 2.18 18.84 -17.35
CA GLY A 220 2.26 19.55 -18.64
C GLY A 220 3.65 19.53 -19.27
N GLU A 221 3.74 19.97 -20.53
CA GLU A 221 4.96 19.86 -21.35
C GLU A 221 6.17 20.63 -20.80
N GLN A 222 5.92 21.72 -20.08
CA GLN A 222 6.94 22.58 -19.47
C GLN A 222 7.11 22.29 -17.97
N GLY A 223 6.41 21.28 -17.44
CA GLY A 223 6.51 20.88 -16.05
C GLY A 223 7.81 20.14 -15.75
N LYS A 224 8.11 19.97 -14.46
CA LYS A 224 9.28 19.21 -13.98
C LYS A 224 8.86 18.25 -12.87
N VAL A 225 9.35 17.01 -12.91
CA VAL A 225 9.16 16.04 -11.83
C VAL A 225 10.51 15.50 -11.39
N VAL A 226 10.80 15.61 -10.10
CA VAL A 226 12.01 15.03 -9.51
C VAL A 226 11.62 13.85 -8.65
N GLY A 227 12.08 12.65 -9.01
CA GLY A 227 12.04 11.47 -8.15
C GLY A 227 13.27 11.46 -7.25
N LEU A 228 13.06 11.41 -5.93
CA LEU A 228 14.12 11.35 -4.93
C LEU A 228 14.06 10.01 -4.21
N ASP A 229 15.17 9.30 -4.12
CA ASP A 229 15.27 8.06 -3.35
C ASP A 229 16.63 7.96 -2.65
N HIS A 230 16.68 7.39 -1.45
CA HIS A 230 17.92 7.28 -0.68
C HIS A 230 18.75 6.02 -1.03
N ILE A 231 18.20 5.10 -1.83
CA ILE A 231 18.89 3.87 -2.25
C ILE A 231 19.38 4.05 -3.71
N PRO A 232 20.70 4.10 -3.95
CA PRO A 232 21.25 4.29 -5.31
C PRO A 232 20.74 3.25 -6.33
N GLY A 233 20.54 2.01 -5.89
CA GLY A 233 20.01 0.94 -6.74
C GLY A 233 18.55 1.16 -7.19
N LEU A 234 17.73 1.82 -6.36
CA LEU A 234 16.36 2.20 -6.74
C LEU A 234 16.36 3.39 -7.70
N VAL A 235 17.23 4.39 -7.48
CA VAL A 235 17.42 5.51 -8.41
C VAL A 235 17.80 5.02 -9.81
N GLU A 236 18.74 4.08 -9.90
CA GLU A 236 19.15 3.49 -11.18
C GLU A 236 18.04 2.63 -11.79
N MET A 237 17.32 1.87 -10.97
CA MET A 237 16.14 1.11 -11.42
C MET A 237 15.08 2.03 -12.02
N ALA A 238 14.75 3.14 -11.35
CA ALA A 238 13.76 4.10 -11.81
C ALA A 238 14.15 4.74 -13.14
N ARG A 239 15.43 5.14 -13.29
CA ARG A 239 15.98 5.64 -14.55
C ARG A 239 15.88 4.62 -15.68
N LYS A 240 16.25 3.36 -15.41
CA LYS A 240 16.13 2.25 -16.39
C LYS A 240 14.69 1.98 -16.78
N ASN A 241 13.77 1.97 -15.82
CA ASN A 241 12.34 1.72 -16.07
C ASN A 241 11.73 2.83 -16.91
N MET A 242 12.01 4.09 -16.58
CA MET A 242 11.59 5.26 -17.35
C MET A 242 12.10 5.20 -18.80
N GLY A 243 13.36 4.77 -19.00
CA GLY A 243 13.96 4.63 -20.33
C GLY A 243 13.34 3.56 -21.24
N LYS A 244 12.41 2.73 -20.75
CA LYS A 244 11.73 1.70 -21.55
C LYS A 244 10.75 2.28 -22.56
N SER A 245 10.10 3.43 -22.27
CA SER A 245 9.25 4.13 -23.24
C SER A 245 9.99 5.25 -23.98
N GLU A 246 9.48 5.65 -25.14
CA GLU A 246 10.04 6.75 -25.94
C GLU A 246 9.91 8.09 -25.23
N GLU A 247 8.73 8.36 -24.68
CA GLU A 247 8.42 9.56 -23.93
C GLU A 247 9.31 9.66 -22.68
N GLY A 248 9.50 8.55 -21.97
CA GLY A 248 10.36 8.50 -20.79
C GLY A 248 11.82 8.79 -21.12
N ARG A 249 12.34 8.28 -22.25
CA ARG A 249 13.68 8.66 -22.75
C ARG A 249 13.76 10.15 -23.06
N ALA A 250 12.75 10.71 -23.71
CA ALA A 250 12.70 12.14 -24.01
C ALA A 250 12.69 13.00 -22.73
N TRP A 251 11.89 12.63 -21.72
CA TRP A 251 11.83 13.34 -20.44
C TRP A 251 13.13 13.29 -19.64
N LEU A 252 13.84 12.16 -19.69
CA LEU A 252 15.17 12.05 -19.08
C LEU A 252 16.19 12.93 -19.82
N ALA A 253 16.15 12.92 -21.16
CA ALA A 253 17.10 13.67 -21.98
C ALA A 253 16.94 15.19 -21.87
N ASN A 254 15.70 15.67 -21.76
CA ASN A 254 15.41 17.11 -21.65
C ASN A 254 15.32 17.61 -20.19
N GLY A 255 15.56 16.76 -19.20
CA GLY A 255 15.55 17.13 -17.77
C GLY A 255 14.16 17.36 -17.16
N ARG A 256 13.08 17.14 -17.91
CA ARG A 256 11.69 17.19 -17.39
C ARG A 256 11.47 16.18 -16.27
N VAL A 257 12.11 15.01 -16.36
CA VAL A 257 12.16 14.03 -15.28
C VAL A 257 13.60 13.83 -14.85
N GLN A 258 13.85 13.94 -13.54
CA GLN A 258 15.15 13.66 -12.93
C GLN A 258 14.98 12.66 -11.79
N PHE A 259 15.90 11.71 -11.67
CA PHE A 259 16.01 10.81 -10.52
C PHE A 259 17.29 11.11 -9.75
N VAL A 260 17.15 11.46 -8.48
CA VAL A 260 18.22 11.93 -7.60
C VAL A 260 18.37 10.99 -6.41
N CYS A 261 19.62 10.71 -6.04
CA CYS A 261 19.92 9.97 -4.81
C CYS A 261 20.07 10.95 -3.64
N GLY A 262 19.27 10.79 -2.58
CA GLY A 262 19.35 11.67 -1.42
C GLY A 262 18.31 11.36 -0.33
N ASP A 263 18.48 12.01 0.82
CA ASP A 263 17.58 11.85 1.95
C ASP A 263 16.27 12.62 1.75
N GLY A 264 15.20 11.88 1.48
CA GLY A 264 13.85 12.40 1.30
C GLY A 264 13.32 13.25 2.46
N ARG A 265 13.82 13.05 3.69
CA ARG A 265 13.40 13.83 4.86
C ARG A 265 13.82 15.29 4.78
N LEU A 266 14.83 15.59 3.97
CA LEU A 266 15.36 16.94 3.73
C LEU A 266 14.74 17.64 2.51
N GLY A 267 13.86 16.93 1.78
CA GLY A 267 13.36 17.38 0.48
C GLY A 267 14.48 17.43 -0.56
N TYR A 268 14.33 18.31 -1.56
CA TYR A 268 15.33 18.51 -2.61
C TYR A 268 15.34 19.96 -3.07
N VAL A 269 16.51 20.58 -3.05
CA VAL A 269 16.73 21.91 -3.63
C VAL A 269 17.25 21.72 -5.04
N ASP A 270 16.43 22.03 -6.04
CA ASP A 270 16.83 21.94 -7.44
C ASP A 270 17.84 23.06 -7.76
N PRO A 271 19.11 22.72 -8.06
CA PRO A 271 20.15 23.73 -8.28
C PRO A 271 19.90 24.58 -9.54
N GLU A 272 19.05 24.11 -10.45
CA GLU A 272 18.68 24.82 -11.68
C GLU A 272 17.50 25.78 -11.49
N TYR A 273 16.88 25.80 -10.31
CA TYR A 273 15.68 26.59 -10.04
C TYR A 273 15.94 27.66 -8.99
N GLN A 274 15.69 28.91 -9.37
CA GLN A 274 15.74 30.04 -8.45
C GLN A 274 14.33 30.35 -7.91
N PRO A 275 14.00 30.01 -6.65
CA PRO A 275 12.71 30.36 -6.06
C PRO A 275 12.56 31.88 -5.91
N GLN A 276 11.34 32.37 -6.13
CA GLN A 276 10.99 33.78 -5.90
C GLN A 276 10.87 34.11 -4.41
N VAL A 277 10.47 33.12 -3.60
CA VAL A 277 10.23 33.25 -2.16
C VAL A 277 10.92 32.09 -1.44
N GLY A 278 11.88 32.39 -0.58
CA GLY A 278 12.52 31.42 0.30
C GLY A 278 13.04 30.17 -0.44
N GLN A 279 12.52 29.00 -0.08
CA GLN A 279 12.83 27.69 -0.69
C GLN A 279 11.67 27.13 -1.53
N GLU A 280 10.67 27.94 -1.83
CA GLU A 280 9.41 27.51 -2.45
C GLU A 280 9.58 27.19 -3.94
N GLN A 281 9.50 25.91 -4.30
CA GLN A 281 9.82 25.44 -5.65
C GLN A 281 8.92 24.31 -6.16
N TRP A 282 8.14 23.67 -5.28
CA TRP A 282 7.28 22.52 -5.63
C TRP A 282 5.81 22.91 -5.49
N ASP A 283 5.03 22.80 -6.56
CA ASP A 283 3.57 22.96 -6.49
C ASP A 283 2.94 21.78 -5.74
N ALA A 284 3.53 20.60 -5.90
CA ALA A 284 3.14 19.42 -5.14
C ALA A 284 4.36 18.61 -4.65
N ILE A 285 4.21 17.98 -3.48
CA ILE A 285 5.16 17.00 -2.96
C ILE A 285 4.39 15.72 -2.63
N HIS A 286 4.86 14.60 -3.16
CA HIS A 286 4.43 13.26 -2.79
C HIS A 286 5.50 12.60 -1.91
N VAL A 287 5.08 11.84 -0.90
CA VAL A 287 5.96 10.98 -0.12
C VAL A 287 5.44 9.54 -0.18
N GLY A 288 6.18 8.67 -0.86
CA GLY A 288 5.89 7.25 -1.05
C GLY A 288 6.34 6.34 0.08
N ALA A 289 6.63 6.90 1.26
CA ALA A 289 7.05 6.15 2.44
C ALA A 289 6.50 6.80 3.72
N ALA A 290 6.19 6.00 4.73
CA ALA A 290 5.63 6.48 5.99
C ALA A 290 6.68 7.19 6.84
N ALA A 291 6.47 8.48 7.07
CA ALA A 291 7.29 9.27 7.97
C ALA A 291 6.82 9.15 9.43
N LYS A 292 7.73 9.38 10.38
CA LYS A 292 7.38 9.50 11.80
C LYS A 292 6.49 10.72 12.05
N GLU A 293 6.85 11.82 11.39
CA GLU A 293 6.13 13.09 11.41
C GLU A 293 6.20 13.76 10.03
N ALA A 294 5.33 14.74 9.80
CA ALA A 294 5.45 15.58 8.61
C ALA A 294 6.61 16.58 8.81
N HIS A 295 7.70 16.37 8.08
CA HIS A 295 8.90 17.20 8.18
C HIS A 295 8.63 18.63 7.68
N GLU A 296 8.91 19.62 8.53
CA GLU A 296 8.62 21.04 8.24
C GLU A 296 9.38 21.56 7.01
N VAL A 297 10.57 21.02 6.74
CA VAL A 297 11.36 21.36 5.53
C VAL A 297 10.60 21.08 4.23
N LEU A 298 9.76 20.04 4.19
CA LEU A 298 8.94 19.75 3.01
C LEU A 298 7.85 20.81 2.83
N ILE A 299 7.25 21.26 3.94
CA ILE A 299 6.25 22.33 3.92
C ILE A 299 6.91 23.65 3.50
N GLN A 300 8.14 23.93 3.92
CA GLN A 300 8.89 25.11 3.50
C GLN A 300 9.18 25.11 1.99
N GLN A 301 9.43 23.95 1.38
CA GLN A 301 9.69 23.84 -0.06
C GLN A 301 8.43 23.86 -0.94
N LEU A 302 7.23 23.71 -0.36
CA LEU A 302 5.96 23.88 -1.08
C LEU A 302 5.76 25.34 -1.52
N ARG A 303 5.28 25.52 -2.74
CA ARG A 303 4.80 26.81 -3.25
C ARG A 303 3.48 27.23 -2.60
N ARG A 304 3.14 28.49 -2.82
CA ARG A 304 1.85 29.10 -2.50
C ARG A 304 1.08 29.33 -3.81
N PRO A 305 -0.06 28.68 -4.04
CA PRO A 305 -0.57 27.53 -3.29
C PRO A 305 0.23 26.24 -3.59
N GLY A 306 0.19 25.27 -2.68
CA GLY A 306 0.87 23.99 -2.85
C GLY A 306 0.33 22.88 -1.95
N ARG A 307 0.53 21.61 -2.33
CA ARG A 307 0.03 20.44 -1.57
C ARG A 307 1.10 19.38 -1.31
N LEU A 308 1.14 18.88 -0.08
CA LEU A 308 1.92 17.72 0.33
C LEU A 308 1.00 16.54 0.64
N PHE A 309 1.26 15.40 0.01
CA PHE A 309 0.65 14.10 0.30
C PHE A 309 1.69 13.23 1.03
N ILE A 310 1.44 12.87 2.28
CA ILE A 310 2.41 12.14 3.10
C ILE A 310 1.74 11.11 4.04
N PRO A 311 2.14 9.83 4.00
CA PRO A 311 1.79 8.87 5.04
C PRO A 311 2.57 9.18 6.33
N VAL A 312 1.88 9.28 7.47
CA VAL A 312 2.48 9.55 8.77
C VAL A 312 2.02 8.52 9.80
N GLY A 313 2.97 7.97 10.56
CA GLY A 313 2.73 7.14 11.73
C GLY A 313 3.67 5.94 11.88
N GLU A 314 3.93 5.54 13.12
CA GLU A 314 4.60 4.28 13.45
C GLU A 314 3.53 3.21 13.79
N GLY A 315 3.43 2.17 12.96
CA GLY A 315 2.40 1.14 13.10
C GLY A 315 1.07 1.51 12.43
N MET A 316 0.22 2.30 13.10
CA MET A 316 -0.99 2.85 12.47
C MET A 316 -0.63 4.11 11.68
N GLN A 317 -0.71 4.00 10.37
CA GLN A 317 -0.36 5.08 9.45
C GLN A 317 -1.62 5.67 8.81
N TYR A 318 -1.58 6.97 8.58
CA TYR A 318 -2.62 7.68 7.83
C TYR A 318 -1.99 8.58 6.78
N ILE A 319 -2.67 8.73 5.65
CA ILE A 319 -2.36 9.82 4.73
C ILE A 319 -2.75 11.14 5.39
N TRP A 320 -1.81 12.07 5.37
CA TRP A 320 -2.03 13.47 5.65
C TRP A 320 -1.92 14.25 4.34
N VAL A 321 -2.93 15.06 4.09
CA VAL A 321 -2.93 16.07 3.04
C VAL A 321 -2.67 17.40 3.71
N ILE A 322 -1.58 18.05 3.32
CA ILE A 322 -1.13 19.32 3.89
C ILE A 322 -1.14 20.36 2.78
N ASP A 323 -1.98 21.38 2.93
CA ASP A 323 -2.13 22.45 1.95
C ASP A 323 -1.51 23.72 2.49
N LYS A 324 -0.71 24.38 1.64
CA LYS A 324 -0.27 25.76 1.81
C LYS A 324 -1.10 26.64 0.88
N ASP A 325 -1.80 27.62 1.43
CA ASP A 325 -2.60 28.56 0.63
C ASP A 325 -1.74 29.71 0.05
N VAL A 326 -2.39 30.64 -0.66
CA VAL A 326 -1.75 31.78 -1.31
C VAL A 326 -1.06 32.72 -0.32
N ASP A 327 -1.54 32.81 0.92
CA ASP A 327 -0.98 33.66 1.98
C ASP A 327 0.14 32.93 2.74
N GLY A 328 0.34 31.63 2.47
CA GLY A 328 1.32 30.79 3.13
C GLY A 328 0.81 30.09 4.38
N LYS A 329 -0.49 30.19 4.68
CA LYS A 329 -1.09 29.50 5.81
C LYS A 329 -1.24 28.02 5.48
N VAL A 330 -0.87 27.19 6.47
CA VAL A 330 -0.82 25.73 6.34
C VAL A 330 -2.04 25.11 7.00
N THR A 331 -2.73 24.22 6.28
CA THR A 331 -3.81 23.39 6.81
C THR A 331 -3.46 21.92 6.66
N ARG A 332 -3.88 21.08 7.62
CA ARG A 332 -3.55 19.66 7.67
C ARG A 332 -4.83 18.85 7.81
N LYS A 333 -5.10 17.96 6.86
CA LYS A 333 -6.24 17.04 6.87
C LYS A 333 -5.74 15.61 6.97
N LYS A 334 -6.20 14.91 8.00
CA LYS A 334 -6.06 13.45 8.10
C LYS A 334 -7.09 12.80 7.18
N ASP A 335 -6.63 11.91 6.30
CA ASP A 335 -7.46 11.29 5.28
C ASP A 335 -7.66 9.80 5.58
N MET A 336 -7.12 8.89 4.77
CA MET A 336 -7.34 7.45 4.91
C MET A 336 -6.24 6.74 5.72
N GLY A 337 -6.59 5.62 6.35
CA GLY A 337 -5.62 4.72 6.99
C GLY A 337 -4.88 3.88 5.94
N VAL A 338 -3.57 3.73 6.07
CA VAL A 338 -2.71 3.10 5.06
C VAL A 338 -1.63 2.21 5.67
N ARG A 339 -0.88 1.52 4.80
CA ARG A 339 0.35 0.81 5.15
C ARG A 339 1.40 1.02 4.07
N TYR A 340 2.39 1.85 4.38
CA TYR A 340 3.55 2.16 3.57
C TYR A 340 4.82 1.59 4.21
N VAL A 341 5.84 1.38 3.38
CA VAL A 341 7.22 1.14 3.84
C VAL A 341 7.73 2.37 4.61
N PRO A 342 8.59 2.21 5.63
CA PRO A 342 9.03 3.34 6.45
C PRO A 342 9.99 4.28 5.70
N LEU A 343 9.82 5.59 5.89
CA LEU A 343 10.80 6.61 5.49
C LEU A 343 11.91 6.62 6.55
N THR A 344 13.08 6.08 6.22
CA THR A 344 14.12 5.74 7.21
C THR A 344 15.53 6.06 6.69
N ASP A 345 16.54 5.78 7.51
CA ASP A 345 17.93 5.90 7.13
C ASP A 345 18.27 4.94 5.99
N ALA A 346 19.19 5.33 5.12
CA ALA A 346 19.68 4.41 4.09
C ALA A 346 20.31 3.16 4.75
N PRO A 347 20.15 1.97 4.15
CA PRO A 347 20.85 0.78 4.61
C PRO A 347 22.36 1.05 4.70
N ARG A 348 23.02 0.64 5.79
CA ARG A 348 24.48 0.71 5.88
C ARG A 348 25.06 -0.23 4.81
N SER A 349 25.91 0.33 3.95
CA SER A 349 26.60 -0.37 2.86
C SER A 349 27.56 -1.43 3.36
#